data_AF-A0A838NIT4-F1
#
_entry.id   AF-A0A838NIT4-F1
#
_cell.length_a   1.000
_cell.length_b   1.000
_cell.length_c   1.000
_cell.angle_alpha   90.00
_cell.angle_beta   90.00
_cell.angle_gamma   90.00
#
_symmetry.space_group_name_H-M   'P 1'
#
loop_
_entity.id
_entity.type
_entity.pdbx_description
1 polymer ?
#
loop_
_entity_poly.entity_id
_entity_poly.type
_entity_poly.pdbx_seq_one_letter_code
_entity_poly.pdbx_strand_id
1 'polypeptide(L)'
;MGLMDRVKNILLTPKTEWEVIDVESTTVADLYKGYIMPLAAIGPVAQAIGFSIFGMPVPVLGTYRTPIGTAITQAVVTYILTLVAVYVLAIVIDALAPTFGGTQNRIQALKVAGYSYTASWVAGIFLLIPVLSFLSILGVYSLYLLF
;
A
#
# COMPACT_ATOMS: atom_id res chain seq x y z
N MET A 1 17.92 -6.85 -6.66
CA MET A 1 17.62 -5.50 -6.14
C MET A 1 16.88 -5.64 -4.82
N GLY A 2 17.19 -4.83 -3.81
CA GLY A 2 16.50 -4.92 -2.51
C GLY A 2 15.10 -4.30 -2.55
N LEU A 3 14.24 -4.65 -1.57
CA LEU A 3 12.91 -4.04 -1.41
C LEU A 3 12.98 -2.51 -1.32
N MET A 4 13.93 -1.99 -0.55
CA MET A 4 14.10 -0.54 -0.35
C MET A 4 14.47 0.16 -1.65
N ASP A 5 15.36 -0.44 -2.46
CA ASP A 5 15.74 0.13 -3.76
C ASP A 5 14.52 0.17 -4.69
N ARG A 6 13.70 -0.89 -4.68
CA ARG A 6 12.50 -0.98 -5.52
C ARG A 6 11.47 0.08 -5.15
N VAL A 7 11.26 0.30 -3.85
CA VAL A 7 10.39 1.35 -3.34
C VAL A 7 10.91 2.74 -3.71
N LYS A 8 12.22 2.99 -3.57
CA LYS A 8 12.80 4.29 -3.95
C LYS A 8 12.65 4.55 -5.44
N ASN A 9 13.00 3.58 -6.28
CA ASN A 9 12.98 3.78 -7.72
C ASN A 9 11.56 3.99 -8.24
N ILE A 10 10.56 3.22 -7.77
CA ILE A 10 9.18 3.42 -8.23
C ILE A 10 8.63 4.78 -7.79
N LEU A 11 9.06 5.30 -6.63
CA LEU A 11 8.62 6.60 -6.12
C LEU A 11 9.36 7.80 -6.74
N LEU A 12 10.64 7.66 -7.08
CA LEU A 12 11.50 8.76 -7.50
C LEU A 12 11.78 8.76 -9.01
N THR A 13 11.81 7.59 -9.64
CA THR A 13 12.11 7.39 -11.06
C THR A 13 11.11 6.42 -11.70
N PRO A 14 9.79 6.71 -11.64
CA PRO A 14 8.75 5.76 -12.05
C PRO A 14 8.89 5.33 -13.51
N LYS A 15 9.23 6.25 -14.43
CA LYS A 15 9.36 5.95 -15.86
C LYS A 15 10.37 4.84 -16.14
N THR A 16 11.58 4.97 -15.61
CA THR A 16 12.65 3.99 -15.82
C THR A 16 12.35 2.70 -15.07
N GLU A 17 11.71 2.79 -13.90
CA GLU A 17 11.42 1.62 -13.09
C GLU A 17 10.31 0.76 -13.69
N TRP A 18 9.30 1.38 -14.31
CA TRP A 18 8.25 0.67 -15.04
C TRP A 18 8.80 -0.13 -16.22
N GLU A 19 9.78 0.40 -16.96
CA GLU A 19 10.47 -0.32 -18.04
C GLU A 19 11.19 -1.58 -17.52
N VAL A 20 11.79 -1.50 -16.33
CA VAL A 20 12.43 -2.66 -15.68
C VAL A 20 11.39 -3.67 -15.20
N ILE A 21 10.29 -3.21 -14.60
CA ILE A 21 9.21 -4.05 -14.09
C ILE A 21 8.50 -4.80 -15.22
N ASP A 22 8.33 -4.18 -16.39
CA ASP A 22 7.59 -4.77 -17.51
C ASP A 22 8.24 -6.08 -17.99
N VAL A 23 9.56 -6.07 -18.14
CA VAL A 23 10.34 -7.24 -18.60
C VAL A 23 10.66 -8.27 -17.51
N GLU A 24 10.41 -7.94 -16.24
CA GLU A 24 10.75 -8.82 -15.12
C GLU A 24 9.82 -10.05 -15.05
N SER A 25 10.39 -11.26 -15.10
CA SER A 25 9.64 -12.47 -14.82
C SER A 25 9.44 -12.63 -13.31
N THR A 26 8.20 -12.59 -12.83
CA THR A 26 7.89 -12.81 -11.41
C THR A 26 6.66 -13.71 -11.26
N THR A 27 6.49 -14.28 -10.08
CA THR A 27 5.28 -15.03 -9.73
C THR A 27 4.40 -14.23 -8.77
N VAL A 28 3.13 -14.61 -8.68
CA VAL A 28 2.21 -14.03 -7.68
C VAL A 28 2.76 -14.20 -6.26
N ALA A 29 3.33 -15.37 -5.95
CA ALA A 29 3.87 -15.66 -4.64
C ALA A 29 5.07 -14.76 -4.30
N ASP A 30 5.96 -14.53 -5.27
CA ASP A 30 7.14 -13.69 -5.08
C ASP A 30 6.76 -12.23 -4.88
N LEU A 31 5.81 -11.72 -5.66
CA LEU A 31 5.33 -10.34 -5.53
C LEU A 31 4.61 -10.10 -4.20
N TYR A 32 3.80 -11.07 -3.74
CA TYR A 32 3.12 -10.96 -2.45
C TYR A 32 4.11 -10.99 -1.29
N LYS A 33 4.99 -12.00 -1.23
CA LYS A 33 5.91 -12.17 -0.10
C LYS A 33 7.04 -11.14 -0.10
N GLY A 34 7.55 -10.80 -1.27
CA GLY A 34 8.71 -9.92 -1.45
C GLY A 34 8.38 -8.44 -1.44
N TYR A 35 7.14 -8.05 -1.74
CA TYR A 35 6.78 -6.64 -1.93
C TYR A 35 5.47 -6.24 -1.25
N ILE A 36 4.34 -6.86 -1.62
CA ILE A 36 3.01 -6.40 -1.19
C ILE A 36 2.81 -6.57 0.31
N MET A 37 3.07 -7.75 0.86
CA MET A 37 2.87 -8.05 2.28
C MET A 37 3.67 -7.13 3.23
N PRO A 38 5.01 -6.98 3.07
CA PRO A 38 5.77 -6.13 3.98
C PRO A 38 5.36 -4.66 3.90
N LEU A 39 5.02 -4.14 2.71
CA LEU A 39 4.59 -2.74 2.56
C LEU A 39 3.16 -2.51 3.05
N ALA A 40 2.23 -3.42 2.74
CA ALA A 40 0.84 -3.34 3.18
C ALA A 40 0.70 -3.38 4.71
N ALA A 41 1.68 -3.95 5.43
CA ALA A 41 1.69 -3.98 6.88
C ALA A 41 2.00 -2.60 7.52
N ILE A 42 2.67 -1.69 6.80
CA ILE A 42 3.13 -0.40 7.35
C ILE A 42 1.95 0.40 7.92
N GLY A 43 0.91 0.62 7.12
CA GLY A 43 -0.25 1.43 7.50
C GLY A 43 -1.00 0.87 8.73
N PRO A 44 -1.48 -0.39 8.70
CA PRO A 44 -2.18 -1.00 9.83
C PRO A 44 -1.37 -1.03 11.12
N VAL A 45 -0.07 -1.35 11.05
CA VAL A 45 0.81 -1.38 12.22
C VAL A 45 1.03 0.04 12.77
N ALA A 46 1.33 1.00 11.89
CA ALA A 46 1.51 2.40 12.27
C ALA A 46 0.24 2.95 12.93
N GLN A 47 -0.93 2.71 12.33
CA GLN A 47 -2.22 3.12 12.87
C GLN A 47 -2.51 2.50 14.25
N ALA A 48 -2.28 1.20 14.41
CA ALA A 48 -2.54 0.51 15.66
C ALA A 48 -1.68 1.07 16.81
N ILE A 49 -0.40 1.30 16.54
CA ILE A 49 0.53 1.93 17.48
C ILE A 49 0.10 3.38 17.77
N GLY A 50 -0.23 4.14 16.71
CA GLY A 50 -0.67 5.53 16.80
C GLY A 50 -1.87 5.71 17.72
N PHE A 51 -2.91 4.91 17.53
CA PHE A 51 -4.13 5.00 18.34
C PHE A 51 -4.02 4.37 19.72
N SER A 52 -3.14 3.38 19.92
CA SER A 52 -2.97 2.74 21.23
C SER A 52 -2.08 3.56 22.16
N ILE A 53 -0.95 4.09 21.64
CA ILE A 53 0.07 4.77 22.45
C ILE A 53 -0.20 6.27 22.53
N PHE A 54 -0.33 6.94 21.39
CA PHE A 54 -0.54 8.38 21.35
C PHE A 54 -2.01 8.74 21.59
N GLY A 55 -2.92 7.96 21.01
CA GLY A 55 -4.36 8.21 21.09
C GLY A 55 -4.81 9.33 20.17
N MET A 56 -6.11 9.41 19.94
CA MET A 56 -6.71 10.45 19.11
C MET A 56 -7.22 11.58 20.01
N PRO A 57 -6.91 12.87 19.71
CA PRO A 57 -7.56 13.97 20.39
C PRO A 57 -9.03 14.02 19.97
N VAL A 58 -9.94 13.80 20.91
CA VAL A 58 -11.37 13.89 20.69
C VAL A 58 -11.83 15.23 21.26
N PRO A 59 -12.45 16.10 20.44
CA PRO A 59 -13.06 17.32 20.95
C PRO A 59 -14.04 16.96 22.07
N VAL A 60 -13.95 17.64 23.22
CA VAL A 60 -14.77 17.44 24.45
C VAL A 60 -14.31 16.31 25.39
N LEU A 61 -13.75 15.21 24.91
CA LEU A 61 -13.41 14.03 25.75
C LEU A 61 -11.91 13.88 26.09
N GLY A 62 -11.06 14.75 25.56
CA GLY A 62 -9.61 14.66 25.74
C GLY A 62 -8.97 13.62 24.81
N THR A 63 -7.88 13.00 25.22
CA THR A 63 -7.18 12.00 24.39
C THR A 63 -7.77 10.61 24.61
N TYR A 64 -8.45 10.08 23.59
CA TYR A 64 -8.95 8.71 23.60
C TYR A 64 -7.88 7.75 23.07
N ARG A 65 -7.48 6.79 23.90
CA ARG A 65 -6.57 5.71 23.51
C ARG A 65 -7.36 4.46 23.24
N THR A 66 -7.11 3.87 22.08
CA THR A 66 -7.76 2.62 21.69
C THR A 66 -7.15 1.47 22.50
N PRO A 67 -7.95 0.62 23.15
CA PRO A 67 -7.43 -0.57 23.82
C PRO A 67 -6.58 -1.42 22.88
N ILE A 68 -5.48 -1.97 23.38
CA ILE A 68 -4.51 -2.72 22.57
C ILE A 68 -5.18 -3.89 21.84
N GLY A 69 -6.07 -4.62 22.50
CA GLY A 69 -6.79 -5.74 21.87
C GLY A 69 -7.65 -5.31 20.67
N THR A 70 -8.34 -4.17 20.78
CA THR A 70 -9.13 -3.61 19.67
C THR A 70 -8.24 -3.08 18.55
N ALA A 71 -7.12 -2.43 18.87
CA ALA A 71 -6.18 -1.92 17.88
C ALA A 71 -5.52 -3.05 17.07
N ILE A 72 -5.12 -4.14 17.73
CA ILE A 72 -4.56 -5.33 17.06
C ILE A 72 -5.62 -5.97 16.16
N THR A 73 -6.84 -6.15 16.66
CA THR A 73 -7.93 -6.74 15.86
C THR A 73 -8.20 -5.92 14.60
N GLN A 74 -8.29 -4.60 14.74
CA GLN A 74 -8.45 -3.68 13.62
C GLN A 74 -7.26 -3.76 12.66
N ALA A 75 -6.02 -3.79 13.16
CA ALA A 75 -4.82 -3.89 12.32
C ALA A 75 -4.82 -5.15 11.46
N VAL A 76 -5.17 -6.30 12.04
CA VAL A 76 -5.23 -7.58 11.34
C VAL A 76 -6.33 -7.56 10.26
N VAL A 77 -7.53 -7.07 10.61
CA VAL A 77 -8.64 -6.95 9.65
C VAL A 77 -8.27 -6.03 8.50
N THR A 78 -7.78 -4.82 8.79
CA THR A 78 -7.36 -3.87 7.77
C THR A 78 -6.25 -4.43 6.89
N TYR A 79 -5.25 -5.10 7.48
CA TYR A 79 -4.17 -5.71 6.73
C TYR A 79 -4.67 -6.78 5.74
N ILE A 80 -5.54 -7.69 6.18
CA ILE A 80 -6.15 -8.70 5.31
C ILE A 80 -6.96 -8.03 4.20
N LEU A 81 -7.76 -7.02 4.53
CA LEU A 81 -8.54 -6.26 3.55
C LEU A 81 -7.65 -5.55 2.52
N THR A 82 -6.50 -5.00 2.93
CA THR A 82 -5.54 -4.39 2.02
C THR A 82 -4.97 -5.42 1.04
N LEU A 83 -4.60 -6.61 1.51
CA LEU A 83 -4.08 -7.67 0.63
C LEU A 83 -5.13 -8.15 -0.38
N VAL A 84 -6.39 -8.28 0.07
CA VAL A 84 -7.52 -8.63 -0.79
C VAL A 84 -7.81 -7.51 -1.78
N ALA A 85 -7.77 -6.24 -1.35
CA ALA A 85 -8.00 -5.09 -2.22
C ALA A 85 -6.99 -5.02 -3.38
N VAL A 86 -5.71 -5.32 -3.13
CA VAL A 86 -4.69 -5.40 -4.20
C VAL A 86 -5.03 -6.48 -5.21
N TYR A 87 -5.47 -7.66 -4.73
CA TYR A 87 -5.86 -8.76 -5.62
C TYR A 87 -7.08 -8.38 -6.47
N VAL A 88 -8.09 -7.76 -5.85
CA VAL A 88 -9.29 -7.29 -6.55
C VAL A 88 -8.94 -6.21 -7.56
N LEU A 89 -8.06 -5.27 -7.21
CA LEU A 89 -7.58 -4.24 -8.14
C LEU A 89 -6.86 -4.86 -9.33
N ALA A 90 -6.03 -5.88 -9.11
CA ALA A 90 -5.38 -6.61 -10.20
C ALA A 90 -6.40 -7.30 -11.11
N ILE A 91 -7.51 -7.83 -10.58
CA ILE A 91 -8.59 -8.37 -11.39
C ILE A 91 -9.25 -7.28 -12.26
N VAL A 92 -9.51 -6.12 -11.67
CA VAL A 92 -10.12 -4.99 -12.39
C VAL A 92 -9.18 -4.50 -13.50
N ILE A 93 -7.88 -4.36 -13.23
CA ILE A 93 -6.87 -3.95 -14.22
C ILE A 93 -6.79 -4.96 -15.36
N ASP A 94 -6.72 -6.26 -15.05
CA ASP A 94 -6.67 -7.33 -16.05
C ASP A 94 -7.94 -7.37 -16.94
N ALA A 95 -9.11 -7.16 -16.33
CA ALA A 95 -10.38 -7.10 -17.06
C ALA A 95 -10.48 -5.85 -17.96
N LEU A 96 -9.91 -4.72 -17.52
CA LEU A 96 -9.94 -3.46 -18.27
C LEU A 96 -8.82 -3.33 -19.30
N ALA A 97 -7.78 -4.18 -19.26
CA ALA A 97 -6.63 -4.11 -20.16
C ALA A 97 -7.03 -4.01 -21.66
N PRO A 98 -7.99 -4.81 -22.19
CA PRO A 98 -8.39 -4.71 -23.59
C PRO A 98 -9.00 -3.36 -23.97
N THR A 99 -9.67 -2.70 -23.03
CA THR A 99 -10.31 -1.39 -23.23
C THR A 99 -9.30 -0.27 -23.44
N PHE A 100 -8.07 -0.45 -22.96
CA PHE A 100 -6.95 0.49 -23.09
C PHE A 100 -5.94 0.05 -24.16
N GLY A 101 -6.26 -0.93 -25.00
CA GLY A 101 -5.36 -1.47 -26.02
C GLY A 101 -4.26 -2.39 -25.48
N GLY A 102 -4.35 -2.76 -24.20
CA GLY A 102 -3.46 -3.75 -23.57
C GLY A 102 -3.93 -5.18 -23.78
N THR A 103 -3.06 -6.13 -23.41
CA THR A 103 -3.40 -7.56 -23.40
C THR A 103 -3.66 -8.02 -21.98
N GLN A 104 -4.62 -8.93 -21.79
CA GLN A 104 -4.87 -9.51 -20.47
C GLN A 104 -3.67 -10.32 -20.02
N ASN A 105 -3.18 -10.01 -18.84
CA ASN A 105 -2.08 -10.71 -18.20
C ASN A 105 -2.17 -10.49 -16.70
N ARG A 106 -2.63 -11.52 -15.99
CA ARG A 106 -2.85 -11.48 -14.54
C ARG A 106 -1.60 -11.04 -13.75
N ILE A 107 -0.41 -11.46 -14.18
CA ILE A 107 0.84 -11.13 -13.49
C ILE A 107 1.17 -9.65 -13.70
N GLN A 108 1.05 -9.14 -14.93
CA GLN A 108 1.27 -7.73 -15.20
C GLN A 108 0.25 -6.84 -14.49
N ALA A 109 -1.03 -7.22 -14.50
CA ALA A 109 -2.06 -6.50 -13.76
C ALA A 109 -1.79 -6.45 -12.24
N LEU A 110 -1.27 -7.54 -11.67
CA LEU A 110 -0.88 -7.57 -10.26
C LEU A 110 0.35 -6.71 -9.97
N LYS A 111 1.35 -6.69 -10.87
CA LYS A 111 2.47 -5.75 -10.76
C LYS A 111 1.97 -4.31 -10.77
N VAL A 112 1.09 -3.95 -11.70
CA VAL A 112 0.50 -2.60 -11.75
C VAL A 112 -0.22 -2.27 -10.44
N ALA A 113 -1.09 -3.17 -9.96
CA ALA A 113 -1.82 -2.99 -8.70
C ALA A 113 -0.89 -2.82 -7.49
N GLY A 114 0.15 -3.67 -7.38
CA GLY A 114 1.07 -3.67 -6.24
C GLY A 114 2.03 -2.48 -6.25
N TYR A 115 2.71 -2.23 -7.37
CA TYR A 115 3.73 -1.18 -7.47
C TYR A 115 3.12 0.23 -7.47
N SER A 116 1.92 0.43 -8.02
CA SER A 116 1.24 1.73 -7.93
C SER A 116 0.83 2.07 -6.50
N TYR A 117 0.44 1.10 -5.69
CA TYR A 117 0.01 1.33 -4.31
C TYR A 117 1.15 1.66 -3.33
N THR A 118 2.41 1.59 -3.79
CA THR A 118 3.62 1.83 -2.98
C THR A 118 3.58 3.14 -2.22
N ALA A 119 3.19 4.23 -2.88
CA ALA A 119 3.14 5.55 -2.23
C ALA A 119 2.15 5.56 -1.07
N SER A 120 0.98 4.96 -1.24
CA SER A 120 -0.04 4.83 -0.19
C SER A 120 0.45 4.00 1.00
N TRP A 121 1.14 2.88 0.76
CA TRP A 121 1.70 2.07 1.84
C TRP A 121 2.80 2.78 2.61
N VAL A 122 3.72 3.43 1.89
CA VAL A 122 4.82 4.18 2.51
C VAL A 122 4.27 5.38 3.30
N ALA A 123 3.32 6.13 2.74
CA ALA A 123 2.65 7.23 3.44
C ALA A 123 1.87 6.76 4.68
N GLY A 124 1.51 5.47 4.76
CA GLY A 124 0.92 4.86 5.94
C GLY A 124 1.76 5.01 7.22
N ILE A 125 3.08 5.21 7.10
CA ILE A 125 3.95 5.45 8.28
C ILE A 125 3.53 6.70 9.07
N PHE A 126 2.96 7.70 8.42
CA PHE A 126 2.53 8.93 9.08
C PHE A 126 1.33 8.72 10.02
N LEU A 127 0.63 7.58 9.90
CA LEU A 127 -0.43 7.18 10.84
C LEU A 127 0.12 6.81 12.23
N LEU A 128 1.43 6.61 12.36
CA LEU A 128 2.11 6.34 13.63
C LEU A 128 1.94 7.49 14.63
N ILE A 129 1.94 8.73 14.14
CA ILE A 129 1.79 9.93 14.96
C ILE A 129 0.53 10.65 14.48
N PRO A 130 -0.56 10.68 15.27
CA PRO A 130 -1.85 11.24 14.83
C PRO A 130 -1.77 12.65 14.26
N VAL A 131 -0.89 13.50 14.81
CA VAL A 131 -0.67 14.88 14.33
C VAL A 131 -0.03 14.93 12.93
N LEU A 132 0.73 13.89 12.54
CA LEU A 132 1.32 13.77 11.21
C LEU A 132 0.41 13.06 10.21
N SER A 133 -0.73 12.53 10.65
CA SER A 133 -1.62 11.72 9.79
C SER A 133 -2.06 12.46 8.52
N PHE A 134 -2.14 13.79 8.53
CA PHE A 134 -2.47 14.57 7.33
C PHE A 134 -1.47 14.38 6.18
N LEU A 135 -0.21 13.99 6.47
CA LEU A 135 0.80 13.67 5.47
C LEU A 135 0.50 12.36 4.72
N SER A 136 -0.50 11.58 5.15
CA SER A 136 -0.99 10.43 4.38
C SER A 136 -1.52 10.84 2.99
N ILE A 137 -1.82 12.14 2.78
CA ILE A 137 -2.17 12.71 1.47
C ILE A 137 -1.09 12.48 0.41
N LEU A 138 0.17 12.31 0.81
CA LEU A 138 1.26 11.96 -0.11
C LEU A 138 1.01 10.61 -0.81
N GLY A 139 0.20 9.74 -0.21
CA GLY A 139 -0.24 8.48 -0.81
C GLY A 139 -1.06 8.65 -2.09
N VAL A 140 -1.66 9.82 -2.34
CA VAL A 140 -2.38 10.12 -3.59
C VAL A 140 -1.46 10.00 -4.81
N TYR A 141 -0.14 10.11 -4.63
CA TYR A 141 0.84 9.82 -5.67
C TYR A 141 0.71 8.41 -6.26
N SER A 142 0.11 7.46 -5.54
CA SER A 142 -0.24 6.14 -6.08
C SER A 142 -1.14 6.19 -7.31
N LEU A 143 -2.00 7.21 -7.42
CA LEU A 143 -2.83 7.39 -8.61
C LEU A 143 -1.99 7.80 -9.82
N TYR A 144 -0.95 8.60 -9.62
CA TYR A 144 0.00 8.94 -10.68
C TYR A 144 0.79 7.70 -11.12
N LEU A 145 1.25 6.88 -10.16
CA LEU A 145 1.99 5.66 -10.47
C LEU A 145 1.19 4.60 -11.23
N LEU A 146 -0.15 4.71 -11.26
CA LEU A 146 -0.99 3.80 -12.03
C LEU A 146 -0.85 4.02 -13.55
N PHE A 147 -0.38 5.20 -13.98
CA PHE A 147 -0.22 5.62 -15.38
C PHE A 147 1.25 5.78 -15.77
#